data_AF-A0A1H3JTK6-F1
#
_entry.id   AF-A0A1H3JTK6-F1
#
_cell.length_a   1.000
_cell.length_b   1.000
_cell.length_c   1.000
_cell.angle_alpha   90.00
_cell.angle_beta   90.00
_cell.angle_gamma   90.00
#
_symmetry.space_group_name_H-M   'P 1'
#
loop_
_entity.id
_entity.type
_entity.pdbx_description
1 polymer ?
#
loop_
_entity_poly.entity_id
_entity_poly.type
_entity_poly.pdbx_seq_one_letter_code
_entity_poly.pdbx_strand_id
1 'polypeptide(L)'
;MMARLLKFSISRFYDWLKQGLSQRKIQTYQQTILVKIAHQETKESYGHIRLTRYLQSQGIQISAYAVRCIKRLNQLYCKRHKRFK
;
A
#
# COMPACT_ATOMS: atom_id res chain seq x y z
N MET A 1 -30.37 -4.85 -14.47
CA MET A 1 -29.92 -5.99 -15.29
C MET A 1 -28.97 -6.93 -14.53
N MET A 2 -27.91 -6.43 -13.89
CA MET A 2 -26.89 -7.27 -13.22
C MET A 2 -27.40 -8.14 -12.06
N ALA A 3 -28.31 -7.65 -11.21
CA ALA A 3 -28.86 -8.44 -10.09
C ALA A 3 -29.59 -9.72 -10.55
N ARG A 4 -30.33 -9.66 -11.67
CA ARG A 4 -31.02 -10.83 -12.24
C ARG A 4 -30.04 -11.83 -12.86
N LEU A 5 -28.96 -11.32 -13.46
CA LEU A 5 -27.92 -12.13 -14.11
C LEU A 5 -27.11 -12.96 -13.10
N LEU A 6 -26.87 -12.40 -11.90
CA LEU A 6 -26.15 -13.05 -10.80
C LEU A 6 -27.06 -13.72 -9.76
N LYS A 7 -28.39 -13.76 -10.00
CA LYS A 7 -29.41 -14.26 -9.05
C LYS A 7 -29.35 -13.62 -7.65
N PHE A 8 -28.94 -12.35 -7.54
CA PHE A 8 -28.98 -11.60 -6.29
C PHE A 8 -30.29 -10.82 -6.14
N SER A 9 -30.70 -10.55 -4.89
CA SER A 9 -31.75 -9.58 -4.63
C SER A 9 -31.29 -8.17 -5.04
N ILE A 10 -32.22 -7.37 -5.58
CA ILE A 10 -31.93 -6.04 -6.12
C ILE A 10 -31.41 -5.11 -5.01
N SER A 11 -31.96 -5.21 -3.79
CA SER A 11 -31.49 -4.46 -2.62
C SER A 11 -30.01 -4.75 -2.31
N ARG A 12 -29.65 -6.04 -2.21
CA ARG A 12 -28.29 -6.47 -1.89
C ARG A 12 -27.28 -6.09 -2.96
N PHE A 13 -27.69 -6.05 -4.23
CA PHE A 13 -26.86 -5.53 -5.32
C PHE A 13 -26.54 -4.05 -5.11
N TYR A 14 -27.54 -3.23 -4.77
CA TYR A 14 -27.31 -1.81 -4.51
C TYR A 14 -26.60 -1.54 -3.18
N ASP A 15 -26.80 -2.37 -2.15
CA ASP A 15 -26.06 -2.26 -0.88
C ASP A 15 -24.57 -2.55 -1.08
N TRP A 16 -24.25 -3.58 -1.86
CA TRP A 16 -22.87 -3.88 -2.26
C TRP A 16 -22.27 -2.75 -3.11
N LEU A 17 -23.05 -2.21 -4.05
CA LEU A 17 -22.61 -1.09 -4.89
C LEU A 17 -22.38 0.20 -4.10
N LYS A 18 -23.17 0.42 -3.03
CA LYS A 18 -23.04 1.56 -2.11
C LYS A 18 -21.94 1.37 -1.07
N GLN A 19 -21.43 0.16 -0.86
CA GLN A 19 -20.29 -0.06 0.03
C GLN A 19 -19.05 0.61 -0.57
N GLY A 20 -18.73 1.79 -0.05
CA GLY A 20 -17.50 2.52 -0.37
C GLY A 20 -16.24 1.77 0.07
N LEU A 21 -15.09 2.42 -0.07
CA LEU A 21 -13.83 1.84 0.38
C LEU A 21 -13.87 1.58 1.89
N SER A 22 -13.57 0.35 2.29
CA SER A 22 -13.44 0.04 3.72
C SER A 22 -12.34 0.87 4.36
N GLN A 23 -12.47 1.17 5.65
CA GLN A 23 -11.45 1.91 6.41
C GLN A 23 -10.07 1.27 6.27
N ARG A 24 -9.99 -0.06 6.22
CA ARG A 24 -8.75 -0.80 5.99
C ARG A 24 -8.12 -0.50 4.63
N LYS A 25 -8.93 -0.39 3.56
CA LYS A 25 -8.44 -0.01 2.23
C LYS A 25 -7.92 1.44 2.23
N ILE A 26 -8.64 2.34 2.88
CA ILE A 26 -8.22 3.75 3.02
C ILE A 26 -6.87 3.84 3.74
N GLN A 27 -6.74 3.15 4.89
CA GLN A 27 -5.49 3.10 5.64
C GLN A 27 -4.34 2.51 4.82
N THR A 28 -4.59 1.43 4.09
CA THR A 28 -3.58 0.80 3.21
C THR A 28 -3.12 1.77 2.12
N TYR A 29 -4.05 2.54 1.54
CA TYR A 29 -3.76 3.56 0.54
C TYR A 29 -2.89 4.69 1.11
N GLN A 30 -3.26 5.21 2.28
CA GLN A 30 -2.47 6.23 3.00
C GLN A 30 -1.06 5.72 3.31
N GLN A 31 -0.92 4.51 3.85
CA GLN A 31 0.38 3.88 4.10
C GLN A 31 1.20 3.71 2.81
N THR A 32 0.54 3.36 1.71
CA THR A 32 1.20 3.22 0.41
C THR A 32 1.78 4.54 -0.08
N ILE A 33 1.04 5.65 0.08
CA ILE A 33 1.52 6.99 -0.25
C ILE A 33 2.75 7.34 0.59
N LEU A 34 2.67 7.19 1.91
CA LEU A 34 3.77 7.52 2.83
C LEU A 34 5.04 6.71 2.51
N VAL A 35 4.90 5.42 2.23
CA VAL A 35 6.02 4.54 1.85
C VAL A 35 6.65 5.00 0.53
N LYS A 36 5.86 5.45 -0.46
CA LYS A 36 6.40 5.95 -1.73
C LYS A 36 7.20 7.24 -1.52
N ILE A 37 6.65 8.19 -0.76
CA ILE A 37 7.33 9.45 -0.42
C ILE A 37 8.65 9.18 0.28
N ALA A 38 8.63 8.39 1.37
CA ALA A 38 9.84 8.05 2.12
C ALA A 38 10.88 7.29 1.27
N HIS A 39 10.43 6.42 0.34
CA HIS A 39 11.33 5.71 -0.56
C HIS A 39 12.02 6.68 -1.54
N GLN A 40 11.32 7.71 -2.02
CA GLN A 40 11.90 8.76 -2.86
C GLN A 40 12.84 9.68 -2.07
N GLU A 41 12.44 10.13 -0.89
CA GLU A 41 13.27 10.99 0.00
C GLU A 41 14.61 10.33 0.35
N THR A 42 14.58 9.02 0.62
CA THR A 42 15.78 8.22 0.91
C THR A 42 16.58 7.85 -0.33
N LYS A 43 16.32 8.51 -1.48
CA LYS A 43 16.95 8.27 -2.78
C LYS A 43 16.91 6.80 -3.19
N GLU A 44 15.83 6.10 -2.81
CA GLU A 44 15.61 4.68 -3.08
C GLU A 44 16.71 3.76 -2.51
N SER A 45 17.47 4.23 -1.53
CA SER A 45 18.59 3.47 -0.97
C SER A 45 18.13 2.48 0.11
N TYR A 46 16.99 2.72 0.74
CA TYR A 46 16.59 2.02 1.95
C TYR A 46 15.76 0.76 1.66
N GLY A 47 16.22 -0.37 2.19
CA GLY A 47 15.41 -1.60 2.27
C GLY A 47 14.25 -1.44 3.26
N HIS A 48 13.30 -2.40 3.25
CA HIS A 48 12.07 -2.29 4.05
C HIS A 48 12.33 -2.10 5.56
N ILE A 49 13.33 -2.75 6.15
CA ILE A 49 13.69 -2.56 7.58
C ILE A 49 14.14 -1.13 7.87
N ARG A 50 15.08 -0.61 7.08
CA ARG A 50 15.59 0.76 7.25
C ARG A 50 14.50 1.80 6.98
N LEU A 51 13.69 1.57 5.97
CA LEU A 51 12.56 2.44 5.63
C LEU A 51 11.50 2.45 6.74
N THR A 52 11.26 1.31 7.40
CA THR A 52 10.35 1.22 8.55
C THR A 52 10.87 2.06 9.71
N ARG A 53 12.15 1.95 10.05
CA ARG A 53 12.77 2.78 11.10
C ARG A 53 12.71 4.27 10.77
N TYR A 54 12.94 4.63 9.50
CA TYR A 54 12.79 6.01 9.04
C TYR A 54 11.37 6.52 9.25
N LEU A 55 10.35 5.77 8.80
CA LEU A 55 8.94 6.14 9.00
C LEU A 55 8.58 6.25 10.49
N GLN A 56 9.05 5.31 11.32
CA GLN A 56 8.84 5.36 12.78
C GLN A 56 9.50 6.57 13.43
N SER A 57 10.67 6.98 12.97
CA SER A 57 11.35 8.19 13.47
C SER A 57 10.58 9.48 13.16
N GLN A 58 9.74 9.46 12.11
CA GLN A 58 8.82 10.54 11.75
C GLN A 58 7.46 10.43 12.48
N GLY A 59 7.32 9.52 13.45
CA GLY A 59 6.08 9.28 14.20
C GLY A 59 5.07 8.38 13.49
N ILE A 60 5.40 7.82 12.32
CA ILE A 60 4.48 6.98 11.55
C ILE A 60 4.56 5.52 12.05
N GLN A 61 3.49 5.06 12.68
CA GLN A 61 3.37 3.68 13.18
C GLN A 61 3.00 2.72 12.03
N ILE A 62 4.02 2.08 11.45
CA ILE A 62 3.84 1.04 10.42
C ILE A 62 4.71 -0.17 10.73
N SER A 63 4.18 -1.37 10.46
CA SER A 63 4.93 -2.61 10.64
C SER A 63 5.89 -2.86 9.48
N ALA A 64 7.03 -3.51 9.77
CA ALA A 64 8.00 -3.87 8.73
C ALA A 64 7.39 -4.80 7.67
N TYR A 65 6.44 -5.66 8.07
CA TYR A 65 5.70 -6.53 7.16
C TYR A 65 4.83 -5.73 6.18
N ALA A 66 4.09 -4.72 6.68
CA ALA A 66 3.28 -3.86 5.82
C ALA A 66 4.14 -3.11 4.80
N VAL A 67 5.28 -2.55 5.23
CA VAL A 67 6.24 -1.89 4.32
C VAL A 67 6.77 -2.86 3.27
N ARG A 68 7.10 -4.11 3.66
CA ARG A 68 7.54 -5.16 2.71
C ARG A 68 6.45 -5.47 1.67
N CYS A 69 5.21 -5.68 2.10
CA CYS A 69 4.08 -5.94 1.21
C CYS A 69 3.85 -4.78 0.24
N ILE A 70 3.83 -3.54 0.75
CA ILE A 70 3.66 -2.34 -0.06
C ILE A 70 4.77 -2.23 -1.11
N LYS A 71 6.04 -2.40 -0.72
CA LYS A 71 7.16 -2.38 -1.66
C LYS A 71 7.04 -3.45 -2.73
N ARG A 72 6.65 -4.68 -2.37
CA ARG A 72 6.46 -5.79 -3.32
C ARG A 72 5.32 -5.50 -4.30
N LEU A 73 4.16 -5.07 -3.81
CA LEU A 73 2.99 -4.79 -4.64
C LEU A 73 3.18 -3.60 -5.58
N ASN A 74 3.96 -2.59 -5.14
CA ASN A 74 4.24 -1.39 -5.93
C ASN A 74 5.58 -1.46 -6.69
N GLN A 75 6.23 -2.63 -6.74
CA GLN A 75 7.51 -2.83 -7.44
C GLN A 75 8.59 -1.81 -7.06
N LEU A 76 8.63 -1.42 -5.78
CA LEU A 76 9.60 -0.45 -5.25
C LEU A 76 10.90 -1.16 -4.89
N TYR A 77 11.86 -1.11 -5.82
CA TYR A 77 13.19 -1.68 -5.63
C TYR A 77 14.18 -0.65 -5.10
N CYS A 78 15.20 -1.12 -4.40
CA CYS A 78 16.31 -0.27 -3.99
C CYS A 78 17.28 -0.09 -5.15
N LYS A 79 17.81 1.12 -5.34
CA LYS A 79 18.88 1.37 -6.31
C LYS A 79 20.11 0.53 -5.95
N ARG A 80 20.67 -0.13 -6.97
CA ARG A 80 21.91 -0.90 -6.85
C ARG A 80 22.99 -0.18 -7.65
N HIS A 81 24.09 0.17 -6.99
CA HIS A 81 25.29 0.64 -7.69
C HIS A 81 26.17 -0.57 -8.03
N LYS A 82 26.59 -0.69 -9.30
CA LYS A 82 27.58 -1.69 -9.70
C LYS A 82 28.92 -1.35 -9.03
N ARG A 83 29.53 -2.35 -8.38
CA ARG A 83 30.82 -2.16 -7.69
C ARG A 83 32.01 -2.18 -8.64
N PHE A 84 31.89 -2.86 -9.78
CA PHE A 84 32.94 -3.01 -10.78
C PHE A 84 32.38 -2.72 -12.18
N LYS A 85 33.22 -2.20 -13.08
CA LYS A 85 32.88 -1.92 -14.49
C LYS A 85 32.78 -3.22 -15.28
#